data_AF-A0A9N8E4A0-F1
#
_entry.id   AF-A0A9N8E4A0-F1
#
_cell.length_a   1.000
_cell.length_b   1.000
_cell.length_c   1.000
_cell.angle_alpha   90.00
_cell.angle_beta   90.00
_cell.angle_gamma   90.00
#
_symmetry.space_group_name_H-M   'P 1'
#
loop_
_entity.id
_entity.type
_entity.pdbx_description
1 polymer ?
#
loop_
_entity_poly.entity_id
_entity_poly.type
_entity_poly.pdbx_seq_one_letter_code
_entity_poly.pdbx_strand_id
1 'polypeptide(L)'
;MVSEEGDDTFIWVVQRKDTNQMATMGGFVDVGESVEQAVHRELKEEMGIVLEQGSGSEQLKLQGVYSDPRRDNRRRNASVVFVVKLAHTIHPKAADDAKAVKKIHVDEIEQYDFFADHKTILLDFRHSLKTSNHGLATTNSIGSGLTGEQLQSAQSAVAMERSICM
;
A
#
# COMPACT_ATOMS: atom_id res chain seq x y z
N MET A 1 -25.63 11.51 -17.74
CA MET A 1 -24.55 10.52 -17.62
C MET A 1 -23.51 11.19 -16.75
N VAL A 2 -23.54 10.90 -15.45
CA VAL A 2 -22.62 11.49 -14.48
C VAL A 2 -21.35 10.64 -14.58
N SER A 3 -20.28 11.21 -15.13
CA SER A 3 -18.96 10.58 -15.10
C SER A 3 -18.55 10.53 -13.63
N GLU A 4 -18.46 9.33 -13.06
CA GLU A 4 -17.87 9.18 -11.72
C GLU A 4 -16.40 9.60 -11.84
N GLU A 5 -16.03 10.70 -11.18
CA GLU A 5 -14.62 11.05 -10.94
C GLU A 5 -14.03 9.93 -10.09
N GLY A 6 -13.49 8.90 -10.76
CA GLY A 6 -12.65 7.91 -10.10
C GLY A 6 -11.39 8.62 -9.64
N ASP A 7 -11.18 8.70 -8.33
CA ASP A 7 -9.91 9.15 -7.77
C ASP A 7 -8.79 8.29 -8.38
N ASP A 8 -7.90 8.92 -9.16
CA ASP A 8 -6.73 8.33 -9.84
C ASP A 8 -5.77 7.70 -8.81
N THR A 9 -6.14 6.54 -8.28
CA THR A 9 -5.45 5.86 -7.19
C THR A 9 -4.70 4.67 -7.74
N PHE A 10 -3.38 4.74 -7.62
CA PHE A 10 -2.49 3.71 -8.09
C PHE A 10 -1.72 3.10 -6.93
N ILE A 11 -1.55 1.79 -6.98
CA ILE A 11 -0.74 1.03 -6.03
C ILE A 11 0.50 0.45 -6.71
N TRP A 12 1.53 0.25 -5.91
CA TRP A 12 2.76 -0.43 -6.33
C TRP A 12 2.76 -1.86 -5.83
N VAL A 13 3.05 -2.78 -6.74
CA VAL A 13 3.10 -4.22 -6.50
C VAL A 13 4.36 -4.79 -7.13
N VAL A 14 4.83 -5.91 -6.60
CA VAL A 14 6.00 -6.64 -7.11
C VAL A 14 5.56 -7.93 -7.78
N GLN A 15 6.17 -8.30 -8.89
CA GLN A 15 5.99 -9.61 -9.49
C GLN A 15 7.03 -10.58 -8.91
N ARG A 16 6.56 -11.70 -8.36
CA ARG A 16 7.45 -12.75 -7.86
C ARG A 16 8.07 -13.53 -9.02
N LYS A 17 9.37 -13.77 -8.96
CA LYS A 17 10.11 -14.56 -9.98
C LYS A 17 9.74 -16.05 -10.02
N ASP A 18 9.38 -16.63 -8.87
CA ASP A 18 9.14 -18.07 -8.73
C ASP A 18 7.79 -18.52 -9.30
N THR A 19 6.80 -17.63 -9.24
CA THR A 19 5.38 -17.95 -9.51
C THR A 19 4.78 -17.05 -10.58
N ASN A 20 5.46 -15.97 -10.98
CA ASN A 20 4.94 -14.88 -11.82
C ASN A 20 3.69 -14.18 -11.26
N GLN A 21 3.31 -14.48 -10.03
CA GLN A 21 2.19 -13.87 -9.34
C GLN A 21 2.59 -12.49 -8.82
N MET A 22 1.62 -11.57 -8.81
CA MET A 22 1.77 -10.29 -8.15
C MET A 22 1.74 -10.49 -6.64
N ALA A 23 2.51 -9.70 -5.93
CA ALA A 23 2.48 -9.60 -4.50
C ALA A 23 2.64 -8.12 -4.15
N THR A 24 2.29 -7.81 -2.93
CA THR A 24 2.68 -6.52 -2.38
C THR A 24 4.12 -6.60 -1.90
N MET A 25 4.71 -5.43 -1.74
CA MET A 25 5.99 -5.26 -1.07
C MET A 25 5.95 -5.81 0.35
N GLY A 26 7.12 -6.13 0.88
CA GLY A 26 7.30 -6.48 2.29
C GLY A 26 8.16 -7.71 2.52
N GLY A 27 8.69 -7.78 3.74
CA GLY A 27 9.49 -8.90 4.24
C GLY A 27 9.11 -9.26 5.67
N PHE A 28 10.06 -9.88 6.38
CA PHE A 28 9.91 -10.27 7.78
C PHE A 28 10.44 -9.17 8.70
N VAL A 29 9.86 -9.05 9.89
CA VAL A 29 10.42 -8.26 10.99
C VAL A 29 11.62 -8.98 11.57
N ASP A 30 12.74 -8.27 11.65
CA ASP A 30 13.96 -8.74 12.27
C ASP A 30 13.89 -8.64 13.81
N VAL A 31 14.71 -9.45 14.48
CA VAL A 31 14.79 -9.39 15.94
C VAL A 31 15.38 -8.05 16.36
N GLY A 32 14.62 -7.30 17.15
CA GLY A 32 15.04 -6.01 17.70
C GLY A 32 14.55 -4.78 16.94
N GLU A 33 13.70 -4.96 15.91
CA GLU A 33 12.99 -3.85 15.25
C GLU A 33 11.46 -3.94 15.48
N SER A 34 10.76 -2.81 15.34
CA SER A 34 9.30 -2.75 15.29
C SER A 34 8.77 -3.02 13.88
N VAL A 35 7.46 -3.31 13.77
CA VAL A 35 6.80 -3.49 12.47
C VAL A 35 6.91 -2.24 11.58
N GLU A 36 6.84 -1.06 12.16
CA GLU A 36 7.04 0.20 11.46
C GLU A 36 8.48 0.34 10.94
N GLN A 37 9.47 0.01 11.78
CA GLN A 37 10.88 0.03 11.40
C GLN A 37 11.15 -0.94 10.24
N ALA A 38 10.56 -2.13 10.27
CA ALA A 38 10.63 -3.10 9.18
C ALA A 38 10.04 -2.53 7.88
N VAL A 39 8.87 -1.87 7.93
CA VAL A 39 8.28 -1.21 6.74
C VAL A 39 9.21 -0.16 6.16
N HIS A 40 9.84 0.68 6.99
CA HIS A 40 10.82 1.67 6.53
C HIS A 40 12.05 1.01 5.87
N ARG A 41 12.56 -0.07 6.46
CA ARG A 41 13.70 -0.83 5.92
C ARG A 41 13.34 -1.46 4.56
N GLU A 42 12.23 -2.17 4.48
CA GLU A 42 11.77 -2.84 3.25
C GLU A 42 11.47 -1.84 2.12
N LEU A 43 10.85 -0.70 2.42
CA LEU A 43 10.65 0.36 1.42
C LEU A 43 11.97 0.89 0.86
N LYS A 44 12.99 1.00 1.70
CA LYS A 44 14.32 1.41 1.27
C LYS A 44 14.99 0.31 0.45
N GLU A 45 14.90 -0.94 0.90
CA GLU A 45 15.56 -2.10 0.29
C GLU A 45 14.91 -2.53 -1.03
N GLU A 46 13.58 -2.60 -1.12
CA GLU A 46 12.90 -3.09 -2.33
C GLU A 46 12.68 -1.99 -3.38
N MET A 47 12.52 -0.74 -2.93
CA MET A 47 12.06 0.37 -3.77
C MET A 47 12.97 1.59 -3.81
N GLY A 48 14.03 1.62 -2.99
CA GLY A 48 14.90 2.79 -2.85
C GLY A 48 14.21 3.99 -2.20
N ILE A 49 13.09 3.80 -1.51
CA ILE A 49 12.29 4.88 -0.92
C ILE A 49 12.71 5.10 0.53
N VAL A 50 13.14 6.32 0.82
CA VAL A 50 13.40 6.76 2.19
C VAL A 50 12.27 7.71 2.58
N LEU A 51 11.50 7.34 3.60
CA LEU A 51 10.52 8.25 4.21
C LEU A 51 11.27 9.23 5.11
N GLU A 52 10.96 10.52 5.01
CA GLU A 52 11.63 11.57 5.79
C GLU A 52 11.52 11.31 7.30
N GLN A 53 12.66 11.30 7.98
CA GLN A 53 12.78 11.07 9.41
C GLN A 53 12.35 12.34 10.17
N GLY A 54 11.26 12.27 10.94
CA GLY A 54 10.77 13.38 11.74
C GLY A 54 9.25 13.55 11.77
N SER A 55 8.53 12.95 10.81
CA SER A 55 7.05 12.90 10.81
C SER A 55 6.48 11.62 11.44
N GLY A 56 7.30 10.77 12.08
CA GLY A 56 6.84 9.58 12.81
C GLY A 56 5.95 8.63 11.99
N SER A 57 5.19 7.79 12.69
CA SER A 57 4.18 6.86 12.13
C SER A 57 3.07 7.54 11.33
N GLU A 58 3.07 8.87 11.18
CA GLU A 58 2.00 9.62 10.49
C GLU A 58 1.92 9.30 8.99
N GLN A 59 3.02 8.82 8.39
CA GLN A 59 3.05 8.36 7.00
C GLN A 59 2.63 6.89 6.84
N LEU A 60 2.61 6.12 7.93
CA LEU A 60 2.23 4.71 7.96
C LEU A 60 0.83 4.57 8.54
N LYS A 61 -0.16 4.32 7.68
CA LYS A 61 -1.52 4.03 8.14
C LYS A 61 -1.72 2.52 8.28
N LEU A 62 -1.98 2.03 9.48
CA LEU A 62 -2.36 0.62 9.68
C LEU A 62 -3.68 0.35 8.93
N GLN A 63 -3.64 -0.58 7.97
CA GLN A 63 -4.81 -1.07 7.24
C GLN A 63 -5.47 -2.24 7.98
N GLY A 64 -4.66 -3.12 8.58
CA GLY A 64 -5.18 -4.26 9.32
C GLY A 64 -4.13 -5.32 9.64
N VAL A 65 -4.55 -6.31 10.40
CA VAL A 65 -3.76 -7.51 10.74
C VAL A 65 -4.46 -8.73 10.15
N TYR A 66 -3.73 -9.51 9.35
CA TYR A 66 -4.25 -10.67 8.63
C TYR A 66 -3.60 -11.93 9.19
N SER A 67 -4.38 -12.73 9.91
CA SER A 67 -3.89 -13.86 10.72
C SER A 67 -4.64 -15.17 10.48
N ASP A 68 -5.41 -15.31 9.39
CA ASP A 68 -6.05 -16.59 9.04
C ASP A 68 -4.96 -17.67 8.88
N PRO A 69 -5.00 -18.79 9.63
CA PRO A 69 -4.00 -19.85 9.54
C PRO A 69 -3.84 -20.48 8.16
N ARG A 70 -4.80 -20.27 7.26
CA ARG A 70 -4.85 -20.80 5.88
C ARG A 70 -4.35 -19.80 4.85
N ARG A 71 -3.93 -18.58 5.26
CA ARG A 71 -3.57 -17.50 4.34
C ARG A 71 -2.37 -17.81 3.45
N ASP A 72 -1.38 -18.53 3.96
CA ASP A 72 -0.23 -19.02 3.18
C ASP A 72 -0.04 -20.51 3.49
N ASN A 73 -0.30 -21.37 2.50
CA ASN A 73 -0.17 -22.82 2.65
C ASN A 73 1.26 -23.29 2.95
N ARG A 74 2.27 -22.44 2.75
CA ARG A 74 3.67 -22.79 2.98
C ARG A 74 4.09 -22.54 4.43
N ARG A 75 3.49 -21.55 5.09
CA ARG A 75 3.85 -21.10 6.43
C ARG A 75 2.63 -20.52 7.12
N ARG A 76 2.39 -20.92 8.36
CA ARG A 76 1.51 -20.16 9.26
C ARG A 76 2.21 -18.83 9.53
N ASN A 77 1.52 -17.71 9.42
CA ASN A 77 2.09 -16.39 9.68
C ASN A 77 0.95 -15.39 9.88
N ALA A 78 1.29 -14.21 10.41
CA ALA A 78 0.37 -13.09 10.50
C ALA A 78 1.01 -11.87 9.85
N SER A 79 0.28 -11.19 8.97
CA SER A 79 0.77 -9.96 8.33
C SER A 79 0.18 -8.74 9.02
N VAL A 80 1.04 -7.78 9.37
CA VAL A 80 0.61 -6.42 9.74
C VAL A 80 0.76 -5.56 8.49
N VAL A 81 -0.33 -4.95 8.04
CA VAL A 81 -0.35 -4.26 6.74
C VAL A 81 -0.49 -2.76 6.95
N PHE A 82 0.42 -2.01 6.37
CA PHE A 82 0.39 -0.56 6.34
C PHE A 82 0.07 -0.02 4.93
N VAL A 83 -0.40 1.22 4.89
CA VAL A 83 -0.56 2.01 3.68
C VAL A 83 0.35 3.21 3.81
N VAL A 84 1.08 3.51 2.74
CA VAL A 84 2.07 4.58 2.69
C VAL A 84 1.77 5.47 1.50
N LYS A 85 1.34 6.69 1.76
CA LYS A 85 1.14 7.66 0.67
C LYS A 85 2.51 8.13 0.17
N LEU A 86 2.72 8.04 -1.13
CA LEU A 86 3.95 8.51 -1.76
C LEU A 86 3.65 9.78 -2.54
N ALA A 87 4.59 10.73 -2.54
CA ALA A 87 4.51 11.85 -3.44
C ALA A 87 4.56 11.36 -4.90
N HIS A 88 3.86 12.05 -5.81
CA HIS A 88 3.74 11.63 -7.20
C HIS A 88 5.06 11.61 -7.98
N THR A 89 6.06 12.32 -7.46
CA THR A 89 7.44 12.39 -7.97
C THR A 89 8.27 11.16 -7.60
N ILE A 90 7.80 10.32 -6.67
CA ILE A 90 8.49 9.12 -6.23
C ILE A 90 8.15 7.99 -7.20
N HIS A 91 9.16 7.56 -7.95
CA HIS A 91 9.11 6.37 -8.78
C HIS A 91 9.95 5.27 -8.11
N PRO A 92 9.30 4.26 -7.50
CA PRO A 92 10.00 3.13 -6.93
C PRO A 92 10.89 2.47 -7.97
N LYS A 93 12.13 2.18 -7.59
CA LYS A 93 13.05 1.40 -8.41
C LYS A 93 13.22 0.05 -7.76
N ALA A 94 12.96 -1.02 -8.53
CA ALA A 94 13.31 -2.37 -8.10
C ALA A 94 14.78 -2.41 -7.73
N ALA A 95 15.11 -2.85 -6.51
CA ALA A 95 16.50 -3.00 -6.11
C ALA A 95 17.19 -4.24 -6.70
N ASP A 96 16.42 -5.16 -7.30
CA ASP A 96 16.92 -6.41 -7.85
C ASP A 96 16.32 -6.68 -9.25
N ASP A 97 17.16 -7.07 -10.21
CA ASP A 97 16.78 -7.51 -11.56
C ASP A 97 15.76 -8.67 -11.54
N ALA A 98 15.63 -9.36 -10.40
CA ALA A 98 14.73 -10.49 -10.21
C ALA A 98 13.27 -10.13 -9.88
N LYS A 99 12.94 -8.91 -9.42
CA LYS A 99 11.57 -8.53 -9.02
C LYS A 99 11.08 -7.35 -9.87
N ALA A 100 10.15 -7.59 -10.79
CA ALA A 100 9.56 -6.51 -11.58
C ALA A 100 8.57 -5.71 -10.70
N VAL A 101 8.82 -4.41 -10.56
CA VAL A 101 7.92 -3.48 -9.86
C VAL A 101 6.90 -2.95 -10.85
N LYS A 102 5.62 -3.01 -10.50
CA LYS A 102 4.52 -2.58 -11.36
C LYS A 102 3.60 -1.62 -10.62
N LYS A 103 3.26 -0.53 -11.31
CA LYS A 103 2.18 0.38 -10.92
C LYS A 103 0.88 -0.12 -11.55
N ILE A 104 -0.16 -0.33 -10.75
CA ILE A 104 -1.49 -0.73 -11.24
C ILE A 104 -2.56 0.17 -10.65
N HIS A 105 -3.64 0.41 -11.40
CA HIS A 105 -4.79 1.14 -10.86
C HIS A 105 -5.53 0.26 -9.85
N VAL A 106 -6.12 0.85 -8.79
CA VAL A 106 -6.86 0.07 -7.77
C VAL A 106 -8.04 -0.69 -8.37
N ASP A 107 -8.65 -0.19 -9.44
CA ASP A 107 -9.75 -0.90 -10.11
C ASP A 107 -9.27 -2.08 -10.99
N GLU A 108 -7.98 -2.17 -11.27
CA GLU A 108 -7.39 -3.27 -12.04
C GLU A 108 -6.94 -4.44 -11.16
N ILE A 109 -7.04 -4.34 -9.82
CA ILE A 109 -6.60 -5.40 -8.90
C ILE A 109 -7.17 -6.77 -9.31
N GLU A 110 -8.42 -6.83 -9.76
CA GLU A 110 -9.05 -8.11 -10.10
C GLU A 110 -8.50 -8.77 -11.37
N GLN A 111 -7.80 -8.03 -12.22
CA GLN A 111 -7.22 -8.48 -13.48
C GLN A 111 -5.89 -9.23 -13.31
N TYR A 112 -5.28 -9.16 -12.13
CA TYR A 112 -4.00 -9.80 -11.83
C TYR A 112 -4.17 -11.02 -10.92
N ASP A 113 -3.30 -12.00 -11.10
CA ASP A 113 -3.16 -13.12 -10.17
C ASP A 113 -2.20 -12.75 -9.05
N PHE A 114 -2.62 -13.00 -7.81
CA PHE A 114 -1.89 -12.60 -6.62
C PHE A 114 -1.47 -13.79 -5.79
N PHE A 115 -0.27 -13.68 -5.24
CA PHE A 115 0.26 -14.66 -4.32
C PHE A 115 -0.49 -14.63 -2.99
N ALA A 116 -0.90 -15.80 -2.49
CA ALA A 116 -1.60 -15.95 -1.20
C ALA A 116 -2.86 -15.05 -1.09
N ASP A 117 -3.07 -14.41 0.06
CA ASP A 117 -4.21 -13.54 0.36
C ASP A 117 -3.98 -12.07 -0.05
N HIS A 118 -2.94 -11.76 -0.83
CA HIS A 118 -2.59 -10.38 -1.18
C HIS A 118 -3.71 -9.68 -1.96
N LYS A 119 -4.48 -10.42 -2.77
CA LYS A 119 -5.66 -9.88 -3.44
C LYS A 119 -6.68 -9.37 -2.43
N THR A 120 -6.99 -10.16 -1.39
CA THR A 120 -7.93 -9.77 -0.33
C THR A 120 -7.49 -8.47 0.34
N ILE A 121 -6.21 -8.37 0.68
CA ILE A 121 -5.66 -7.20 1.36
C ILE A 121 -5.79 -5.94 0.50
N LEU A 122 -5.49 -6.04 -0.80
CA LEU A 122 -5.63 -4.92 -1.73
C LEU A 122 -7.10 -4.55 -1.99
N LEU A 123 -8.01 -5.53 -1.99
CA LEU A 123 -9.44 -5.30 -2.09
C LEU A 123 -10.01 -4.60 -0.85
N ASP A 124 -9.53 -4.97 0.35
CA ASP A 124 -9.87 -4.29 1.61
C ASP A 124 -9.36 -2.86 1.62
N PHE A 125 -8.16 -2.62 1.06
CA PHE A 125 -7.67 -1.26 0.83
C PHE A 125 -8.57 -0.48 -0.15
N ARG A 126 -8.93 -1.06 -1.30
CA ARG A 126 -9.86 -0.45 -2.26
C ARG A 126 -11.19 -0.08 -1.61
N HIS A 127 -11.70 -0.95 -0.72
CA HIS A 127 -12.91 -0.67 0.04
C HIS A 127 -12.70 0.47 1.05
N SER A 128 -11.55 0.51 1.74
CA SER A 128 -11.26 1.56 2.73
C SER A 128 -11.19 2.96 2.10
N LEU A 129 -10.74 3.08 0.85
CA LEU A 129 -10.80 4.32 0.07
C LEU A 129 -12.24 4.83 -0.11
N LYS A 130 -13.16 3.95 -0.51
CA LYS A 130 -14.58 4.30 -0.72
C LYS A 130 -15.27 4.76 0.57
N THR A 131 -14.94 4.10 1.70
CA THR A 131 -15.50 4.47 3.01
C THR A 131 -14.95 5.80 3.53
N SER A 132 -13.70 6.13 3.21
CA SER A 132 -13.09 7.40 3.61
C SER A 132 -13.73 8.59 2.88
N ASN A 133 -14.17 8.40 1.63
CA ASN A 133 -14.87 9.42 0.84
C ASN A 133 -16.33 9.65 1.27
N HIS A 134 -16.94 8.72 2.00
CA HIS A 134 -18.32 8.87 2.53
C HIS A 134 -18.39 9.49 3.93
N GLY A 135 -17.24 9.77 4.58
CA GLY A 135 -17.15 10.24 5.97
C GLY A 135 -17.05 11.75 6.18
N LEU A 136 -16.96 12.57 5.13
CA LEU A 136 -16.84 14.04 5.23
C LEU A 136 -17.99 14.74 4.47
N ALA A 137 -19.22 14.56 4.94
CA ALA A 137 -20.37 15.34 4.49
C ALA A 137 -21.16 15.93 5.66
N THR A 138 -20.48 16.58 6.61
CA THR A 138 -20.97 17.64 7.52
C THR A 138 -19.71 18.28 8.11
N THR A 139 -19.34 19.54 7.87
CA THR A 139 -20.01 20.76 8.32
C THR A 139 -19.64 21.96 7.42
N ASN A 140 -20.64 22.76 7.04
CA ASN A 140 -20.44 24.12 6.53
C ASN A 140 -19.84 25.02 7.62
N SER A 141 -18.68 25.67 7.38
CA SER A 141 -18.50 27.12 7.65
C SER A 141 -17.20 27.69 7.06
N ILE A 142 -17.37 28.74 6.24
CA ILE A 142 -16.53 29.95 6.08
C ILE A 142 -15.16 29.81 5.38
N GLY A 143 -15.06 30.46 4.21
CA GLY A 143 -14.03 31.48 4.01
C GLY A 143 -12.87 31.16 3.06
N SER A 144 -12.99 31.71 1.85
CA SER A 144 -11.93 32.28 1.01
C SER A 144 -10.74 31.41 0.59
N GLY A 145 -10.72 31.10 -0.71
CA GLY A 145 -9.53 31.31 -1.54
C GLY A 145 -8.52 30.18 -1.58
N LEU A 146 -8.83 29.11 -2.33
CA LEU A 146 -7.82 28.28 -2.96
C LEU A 146 -8.18 28.16 -4.44
N THR A 147 -7.36 28.79 -5.28
CA THR A 147 -7.44 28.74 -6.74
C THR A 147 -7.21 27.31 -7.23
N GLY A 148 -7.98 26.90 -8.24
CA GLY A 148 -8.12 25.51 -8.71
C GLY A 148 -6.92 24.91 -9.44
N GLU A 149 -5.73 24.90 -8.84
CA GLU A 149 -4.52 24.28 -9.43
C GLU A 149 -3.78 23.33 -8.46
N GLN A 150 -4.44 22.84 -7.41
CA GLN A 150 -3.80 21.96 -6.41
C GLN A 150 -4.59 20.70 -6.01
N LEU A 151 -5.56 20.26 -6.81
CA LEU A 151 -6.04 18.87 -6.74
C LEU A 151 -5.15 18.00 -7.64
N GLN A 152 -3.93 17.71 -7.18
CA GLN A 152 -3.06 16.74 -7.85
C GLN A 152 -3.25 15.38 -7.18
N SER A 153 -3.69 14.42 -7.99
CA SER A 153 -4.05 13.04 -7.63
C SER A 153 -3.06 12.39 -6.65
N ALA A 154 -3.58 11.90 -5.53
CA ALA A 154 -2.77 11.25 -4.51
C ALA A 154 -2.31 9.87 -4.97
N GLN A 155 -1.00 9.69 -5.16
CA GLN A 155 -0.43 8.36 -5.36
C GLN A 155 -0.36 7.64 -4.01
N SER A 156 -1.09 6.53 -3.87
CA SER A 156 -1.11 5.75 -2.63
C SER A 156 -0.34 4.45 -2.82
N ALA A 157 0.88 4.36 -2.30
CA ALA A 157 1.51 3.05 -2.23
C ALA A 157 0.88 2.23 -1.10
N VAL A 158 0.54 0.98 -1.37
CA VAL A 158 0.26 0.02 -0.32
C VAL A 158 1.56 -0.74 -0.10
N ALA A 159 2.25 -0.44 1.00
CA ALA A 159 3.44 -1.15 1.41
C ALA A 159 3.05 -2.12 2.51
N MET A 160 3.03 -3.42 2.19
CA MET A 160 2.66 -4.43 3.18
C MET A 160 3.91 -4.92 3.89
N GLU A 161 3.70 -5.58 5.02
CA GLU A 161 4.72 -6.37 5.69
C GLU A 161 4.13 -7.75 6.03
N ARG A 162 4.98 -8.78 6.01
CA ARG A 162 4.62 -10.17 6.33
C ARG A 162 5.41 -10.59 7.57
N SER A 163 4.86 -10.41 8.76
CA SER A 163 5.52 -10.92 9.96
C SER A 163 5.46 -12.45 10.03
N ILE A 164 6.59 -13.07 10.41
CA ILE A 164 6.72 -14.53 10.51
C ILE A 164 5.98 -15.05 11.75
N CYS A 165 5.58 -16.32 11.65
CA CYS A 165 5.03 -17.18 12.68
C CYS A 165 5.78 -17.17 14.01
N MET A 166 5.04 -17.31 15.12
CA MET A 166 5.57 -17.97 16.33
C MET A 166 5.91 -19.43 16.06
#